data_AF-A0AA48L5I7-F1
#
_entry.id   AF-A0AA48L5I7-F1
#
_cell.length_a   1.000
_cell.length_b   1.000
_cell.length_c   1.000
_cell.angle_alpha   90.00
_cell.angle_beta   90.00
_cell.angle_gamma   90.00
#
_symmetry.space_group_name_H-M   'P 1'
#
loop_
_entity.id
_entity.type
_entity.pdbx_description
1 polymer ?
#
loop_
_entity_poly.entity_id
_entity_poly.type
_entity_poly.pdbx_seq_one_letter_code
_entity_poly.pdbx_strand_id
1 'polypeptide(L)'
;MPATAPPASVLSSPTKSILSTWDMTSEADEVEDDLSPDLPHPSKLPSKLLNERTFKYYLTDHLVRETRRAMSSATHILLADPTAQVPELAALFPEYAECTVPLRRGRVASSSRASPSPTPPVRARRASPTPKPRRTATPEIFAPSRAENSPSCVTPRPRSTFRSKAEREAAKAQGSGAHVSHIAESAPIARDSRSTFRSKAERERDARASPSPFLVEATPRPLLTDTSFLSTLSTLSTLSFEPFTVTALLAVDRLETLAALVVDTRARREENERRKRVKEGRITQEDERVVAGRRARGLRSSDYKLNDDERQRKMIRLVTWAIRVAACEGEVVQVNGQMHSMRTMASFDSCVSLSGLTQEAGYVPVTPELLGALLIPLAVAARAERRPTFRSKAEREAGVRHQEPGITVQVLLARLRQWGTDGRWERIAEKPVREAAEWAEASGLLRLGV
;
A
#
# COMPACT_ATOMS: atom_id res chain seq x y z
N MET A 1 -67.67 40.26 -3.74
CA MET A 1 -66.29 40.81 -3.69
C MET A 1 -65.36 39.66 -3.30
N PRO A 2 -64.68 39.00 -4.27
CA PRO A 2 -63.89 37.80 -4.00
C PRO A 2 -62.48 38.15 -3.50
N ALA A 3 -61.97 37.28 -2.62
CA ALA A 3 -60.67 37.39 -1.96
C ALA A 3 -59.51 36.97 -2.89
N THR A 4 -58.46 37.78 -2.88
CA THR A 4 -57.24 37.62 -3.67
C THR A 4 -56.30 36.61 -3.00
N ALA A 5 -55.94 35.54 -3.73
CA ALA A 5 -54.94 34.55 -3.32
C ALA A 5 -53.50 35.06 -3.56
N PRO A 6 -52.51 34.74 -2.71
CA PRO A 6 -51.10 35.03 -2.98
C PRO A 6 -50.41 33.92 -3.79
N PRO A 7 -49.44 34.26 -4.67
CA PRO A 7 -48.73 33.28 -5.49
C PRO A 7 -47.49 32.67 -4.82
N ALA A 8 -47.44 31.34 -4.88
CA ALA A 8 -46.38 30.50 -5.44
C ALA A 8 -44.91 30.61 -4.96
N SER A 9 -44.45 29.47 -4.42
CA SER A 9 -43.22 28.73 -4.77
C SER A 9 -41.86 29.40 -4.63
N VAL A 10 -41.20 29.12 -3.49
CA VAL A 10 -39.74 29.22 -3.34
C VAL A 10 -39.12 27.88 -3.76
N LEU A 11 -38.52 27.87 -4.95
CA LEU A 11 -37.67 26.79 -5.44
C LEU A 11 -36.40 26.71 -4.58
N SER A 12 -36.23 25.59 -3.88
CA SER A 12 -35.01 25.24 -3.15
C SER A 12 -33.86 25.00 -4.12
N SER A 13 -32.79 25.78 -3.98
CA SER A 13 -31.55 25.67 -4.75
C SER A 13 -30.88 24.29 -4.58
N PRO A 14 -30.31 23.69 -5.64
CA PRO A 14 -29.56 22.45 -5.54
C PRO A 14 -28.22 22.70 -4.83
N THR A 15 -28.01 21.97 -3.73
CA THR A 15 -26.74 21.86 -3.02
C THR A 15 -25.69 21.26 -3.96
N LYS A 16 -24.81 22.11 -4.50
CA LYS A 16 -23.64 21.70 -5.27
C LYS A 16 -22.75 20.81 -4.40
N SER A 17 -22.68 19.53 -4.77
CA SER A 17 -21.74 18.56 -4.23
C SER A 17 -20.31 18.96 -4.65
N ILE A 18 -19.48 19.36 -3.69
CA ILE A 18 -18.08 19.80 -3.92
C ILE A 18 -17.12 18.59 -4.01
N LEU A 19 -17.64 17.35 -3.89
CA LEU A 19 -16.81 16.16 -3.79
C LEU A 19 -16.39 15.54 -5.13
N SER A 20 -16.86 16.06 -6.28
CA SER A 20 -16.57 15.50 -7.61
C SER A 20 -15.51 16.27 -8.42
N THR A 21 -14.81 17.24 -7.82
CA THR A 21 -13.93 18.17 -8.56
C THR A 21 -12.51 17.66 -8.83
N TRP A 22 -12.24 16.35 -8.64
CA TRP A 22 -10.91 15.77 -8.88
C TRP A 22 -10.87 14.76 -10.04
N ASP A 23 -12.01 14.46 -10.66
CA ASP A 23 -12.03 13.78 -11.97
C ASP A 23 -11.80 14.80 -13.07
N MET A 24 -10.53 15.21 -13.26
CA MET A 24 -10.09 15.85 -14.50
C MET A 24 -9.52 14.76 -15.42
N THR A 25 -10.41 14.05 -16.11
CA THR A 25 -10.07 13.27 -17.29
C THR A 25 -9.84 14.24 -18.44
N SER A 26 -8.59 14.68 -18.61
CA SER A 26 -8.15 15.43 -19.79
C SER A 26 -7.92 14.45 -20.94
N GLU A 27 -8.69 14.59 -22.02
CA GLU A 27 -8.43 13.92 -23.30
C GLU A 27 -7.19 14.53 -23.98
N ALA A 28 -6.26 13.63 -24.34
CA ALA A 28 -5.37 13.63 -25.50
C ALA A 28 -4.72 14.96 -25.97
N ASP A 29 -3.42 15.08 -25.70
CA ASP A 29 -2.43 15.08 -26.79
C ASP A 29 -1.14 14.46 -26.26
N GLU A 30 -0.64 13.44 -26.97
CA GLU A 30 0.55 12.68 -26.63
C GLU A 30 1.83 13.48 -26.89
N VAL A 31 2.87 13.13 -26.13
CA VAL A 31 4.28 13.52 -26.26
C VAL A 31 4.69 14.82 -25.54
N GLU A 32 4.87 14.73 -24.21
CA GLU A 32 6.15 15.02 -23.51
C GLU A 32 6.00 14.73 -22.00
N ASP A 33 6.84 13.83 -21.48
CA ASP A 33 7.06 13.44 -20.07
C ASP A 33 6.04 13.93 -19.02
N ASP A 34 4.88 13.26 -18.99
CA ASP A 34 4.22 12.53 -17.89
C ASP A 34 4.52 12.93 -16.42
N LEU A 35 4.75 14.22 -16.17
CA LEU A 35 4.74 14.84 -14.85
C LEU A 35 3.29 15.17 -14.52
N SER A 36 2.61 14.24 -13.85
CA SER A 36 1.33 14.47 -13.18
C SER A 36 1.24 15.91 -12.67
N PRO A 37 0.14 16.63 -12.93
CA PRO A 37 0.04 18.06 -12.66
C PRO A 37 0.52 18.38 -11.26
N ASP A 38 1.52 19.25 -11.20
CA ASP A 38 2.31 19.47 -10.00
C ASP A 38 1.39 19.92 -8.85
N LEU A 39 1.36 19.13 -7.76
CA LEU A 39 0.41 19.37 -6.67
C LEU A 39 0.51 20.81 -6.16
N PRO A 40 -0.64 21.48 -5.91
CA PRO A 40 -0.64 22.88 -5.51
C PRO A 40 0.12 23.09 -4.20
N HIS A 41 0.79 24.24 -4.08
CA HIS A 41 1.57 24.53 -2.88
C HIS A 41 0.68 24.49 -1.61
N PRO A 42 1.11 23.83 -0.51
CA PRO A 42 0.31 23.66 0.71
C PRO A 42 -0.30 24.94 1.28
N SER A 43 0.41 26.08 1.17
CA SER A 43 -0.06 27.39 1.65
C SER A 43 -1.27 27.93 0.87
N LYS A 44 -1.51 27.44 -0.35
CA LYS A 44 -2.64 27.83 -1.20
C LYS A 44 -3.86 26.93 -0.99
N LEU A 45 -3.74 25.87 -0.19
CA LEU A 45 -4.84 24.96 0.07
C LEU A 45 -5.90 25.62 0.97
N PRO A 46 -7.19 25.51 0.62
CA PRO A 46 -8.26 25.96 1.51
C PRO A 46 -8.25 25.15 2.81
N SER A 47 -8.62 25.78 3.92
CA SER A 47 -8.60 25.16 5.26
C SER A 47 -9.39 23.85 5.38
N LYS A 48 -10.40 23.63 4.52
CA LYS A 48 -11.18 22.39 4.45
C LYS A 48 -10.36 21.19 3.97
N LEU A 49 -9.33 21.43 3.15
CA LEU A 49 -8.42 20.41 2.63
C LEU A 49 -7.19 20.21 3.53
N LEU A 50 -7.02 20.99 4.60
CA LEU A 50 -5.96 20.76 5.59
C LEU A 50 -6.37 19.64 6.55
N ASN A 51 -6.39 18.41 6.05
CA ASN A 51 -6.73 17.22 6.80
C ASN A 51 -5.73 16.08 6.57
N GLU A 52 -5.82 15.02 7.38
CA GLU A 52 -4.89 13.89 7.37
C GLU A 52 -4.92 13.12 6.03
N ARG A 53 -6.07 13.05 5.35
CA ARG A 53 -6.19 12.37 4.04
C ARG A 53 -5.43 13.12 2.95
N THR A 54 -5.57 14.44 2.92
CA THR A 54 -4.82 15.30 1.98
C THR A 54 -3.33 15.22 2.26
N PHE A 55 -2.92 15.18 3.54
CA PHE A 55 -1.52 14.95 3.89
C PHE A 55 -1.00 13.59 3.39
N LYS A 56 -1.75 12.49 3.62
CA LYS A 56 -1.40 11.16 3.10
C LYS A 56 -1.18 11.21 1.59
N TYR A 57 -2.10 11.84 0.85
CA TYR A 57 -2.03 11.93 -0.60
C TYR A 57 -0.76 12.65 -1.09
N TYR A 58 -0.41 13.80 -0.50
CA TYR A 58 0.83 14.52 -0.84
C TYR A 58 2.08 13.71 -0.52
N LEU A 59 2.06 13.00 0.61
CA LEU A 59 3.15 12.14 1.03
C LEU A 59 3.33 10.97 0.04
N THR A 60 2.27 10.23 -0.29
CA THR A 60 2.34 9.11 -1.23
C THR A 60 2.77 9.55 -2.62
N ASP A 61 2.26 10.68 -3.09
CA ASP A 61 2.63 11.24 -4.39
C ASP A 61 4.12 11.65 -4.43
N HIS A 62 4.63 12.29 -3.38
CA HIS A 62 6.07 12.59 -3.27
C HIS A 62 6.93 11.31 -3.28
N LEU A 63 6.55 10.30 -2.49
CA LEU A 63 7.24 9.00 -2.46
C LEU A 63 7.29 8.38 -3.86
N VAL A 64 6.16 8.32 -4.55
CA VAL A 64 6.04 7.74 -5.90
C VAL A 64 6.90 8.50 -6.90
N ARG A 65 6.88 9.83 -6.89
CA ARG A 65 7.67 10.66 -7.80
C ARG A 65 9.17 10.47 -7.63
N GLU A 66 9.66 10.52 -6.39
CA GLU A 66 11.09 10.33 -6.12
C GLU A 66 11.52 8.88 -6.42
N THR A 67 10.66 7.90 -6.15
CA THR A 67 10.95 6.50 -6.50
C THR A 67 10.99 6.28 -8.00
N ARG A 68 10.04 6.85 -8.77
CA ARG A 68 10.06 6.79 -10.24
C ARG A 68 11.34 7.43 -10.79
N ARG A 69 11.72 8.60 -10.27
CA ARG A 69 12.97 9.27 -10.66
C ARG A 69 14.18 8.38 -10.39
N ALA A 70 14.28 7.77 -9.21
CA ALA A 70 15.37 6.87 -8.87
C ALA A 70 15.36 5.56 -9.70
N MET A 71 14.19 5.04 -10.04
CA MET A 71 14.05 3.81 -10.82
C MET A 71 14.39 3.98 -12.30
N SER A 72 14.35 5.21 -12.85
CA SER A 72 14.59 5.47 -14.28
C SER A 72 15.89 4.83 -14.80
N SER A 73 17.04 5.00 -14.12
CA SER A 73 18.30 4.38 -14.56
C SER A 73 18.32 2.87 -14.35
N ALA A 74 17.68 2.35 -13.30
CA ALA A 74 17.55 0.91 -13.08
C ALA A 74 16.73 0.24 -14.20
N THR A 75 15.65 0.90 -14.63
CA THR A 75 14.84 0.45 -15.77
C THR A 75 15.67 0.42 -17.05
N HIS A 76 16.51 1.40 -17.32
CA HIS A 76 17.42 1.38 -18.48
C HIS A 76 18.39 0.18 -18.46
N ILE A 77 18.94 -0.17 -17.30
CA ILE A 77 19.81 -1.35 -17.15
C ILE A 77 19.03 -2.63 -17.46
N LEU A 78 17.83 -2.77 -16.90
CA LEU A 78 16.97 -3.95 -17.09
C LEU A 78 16.44 -4.08 -18.53
N LEU A 79 16.25 -2.96 -19.23
CA LEU A 79 15.88 -2.97 -20.66
C LEU A 79 17.04 -3.49 -21.53
N ALA A 80 18.28 -3.16 -21.17
CA ALA A 80 19.45 -3.66 -21.88
C ALA A 80 19.69 -5.15 -21.60
N ASP A 81 19.52 -5.58 -20.35
CA ASP A 81 19.62 -6.97 -19.94
C ASP A 81 18.65 -7.28 -18.79
N PRO A 82 17.53 -7.99 -19.05
CA PRO A 82 16.57 -8.37 -18.02
C PRO A 82 17.13 -9.32 -16.94
N THR A 83 18.31 -9.88 -17.16
CA THR A 83 19.02 -10.75 -16.21
C THR A 83 20.11 -10.03 -15.43
N ALA A 84 20.38 -8.75 -15.75
CA ALA A 84 21.35 -7.95 -15.02
C ALA A 84 20.89 -7.73 -13.58
N GLN A 85 21.82 -7.86 -12.64
CA GLN A 85 21.60 -7.48 -11.26
C GLN A 85 21.76 -5.97 -11.12
N VAL A 86 20.69 -5.30 -10.68
CA VAL A 86 20.76 -3.90 -10.23
C VAL A 86 21.27 -3.87 -8.79
N PRO A 87 22.49 -3.40 -8.50
CA PRO A 87 23.10 -3.48 -7.16
C PRO A 87 22.28 -2.82 -6.06
N GLU A 88 21.60 -1.71 -6.38
CA GLU A 88 20.79 -0.93 -5.45
C GLU A 88 19.53 -1.68 -5.05
N LEU A 89 18.86 -2.32 -6.01
CA LEU A 89 17.72 -3.19 -5.72
C LEU A 89 18.16 -4.40 -4.90
N ALA A 90 19.31 -4.99 -5.22
CA ALA A 90 19.89 -6.09 -4.45
C ALA A 90 20.24 -5.68 -3.00
N ALA A 91 20.65 -4.44 -2.78
CA ALA A 91 20.96 -3.92 -1.45
C ALA A 91 19.69 -3.74 -0.58
N LEU A 92 18.59 -3.25 -1.17
CA LEU A 92 17.33 -3.05 -0.44
C LEU A 92 16.48 -4.33 -0.33
N PHE A 93 16.57 -5.19 -1.34
CA PHE A 93 15.81 -6.43 -1.47
C PHE A 93 16.79 -7.59 -1.68
N PRO A 94 17.38 -8.15 -0.60
CA PRO A 94 18.32 -9.26 -0.71
C PRO A 94 17.75 -10.45 -1.50
N GLU A 95 16.44 -10.65 -1.44
CA GLU A 95 15.74 -11.73 -2.13
C GLU A 95 15.69 -11.52 -3.66
N TYR A 96 15.83 -10.27 -4.12
CA TYR A 96 16.06 -9.94 -5.53
C TYR A 96 17.43 -10.43 -6.00
N ALA A 97 18.47 -10.28 -5.17
CA ALA A 97 19.79 -10.82 -5.47
C ALA A 97 19.74 -12.35 -5.57
N GLU A 98 19.05 -13.02 -4.65
CA GLU A 98 18.90 -14.48 -4.65
C GLU A 98 18.21 -15.01 -5.91
N CYS A 99 17.19 -14.31 -6.41
CA CYS A 99 16.43 -14.74 -7.58
C CYS A 99 17.12 -14.45 -8.92
N THR A 100 18.05 -13.48 -8.93
CA THR A 100 18.79 -13.07 -10.14
C THR A 100 20.10 -13.83 -10.31
N VAL A 101 20.63 -14.47 -9.26
CA VAL A 101 21.81 -15.34 -9.41
C VAL A 101 21.46 -16.47 -10.39
N PRO A 102 22.15 -16.57 -11.55
CA PRO A 102 21.87 -17.62 -12.50
C PRO A 102 22.08 -18.94 -11.78
N LEU A 103 21.04 -19.80 -11.77
CA LEU A 103 21.12 -21.18 -11.33
C LEU A 103 22.29 -21.80 -12.07
N ARG A 104 23.46 -21.82 -11.41
CA ARG A 104 24.63 -22.47 -11.96
C ARG A 104 24.14 -23.87 -12.20
N ARG A 105 24.08 -24.29 -13.47
CA ARG A 105 23.94 -25.69 -13.85
C ARG A 105 25.21 -26.42 -13.42
N GLY A 106 25.49 -26.39 -12.11
CA GLY A 106 26.27 -27.39 -11.46
C GLY A 106 25.49 -28.65 -11.75
N ARG A 107 26.03 -29.42 -12.70
CA ARG A 107 25.89 -30.86 -12.75
C ARG A 107 25.88 -31.26 -11.28
N VAL A 108 24.71 -31.64 -10.77
CA VAL A 108 24.61 -32.32 -9.49
C VAL A 108 25.31 -33.63 -9.79
N ALA A 109 26.65 -33.60 -9.78
CA ALA A 109 27.43 -34.71 -9.35
C ALA A 109 26.84 -34.94 -7.98
N SER A 110 25.94 -35.89 -7.93
CA SER A 110 25.37 -36.46 -6.75
C SER A 110 26.57 -36.76 -5.88
N SER A 111 26.95 -35.80 -5.05
CA SER A 111 27.67 -36.06 -3.83
C SER A 111 26.66 -36.83 -3.01
N SER A 112 26.49 -38.09 -3.40
CA SER A 112 26.36 -39.24 -2.55
C SER A 112 27.08 -38.89 -1.28
N ARG A 113 26.30 -38.27 -0.39
CA ARG A 113 26.59 -38.15 1.01
C ARG A 113 26.64 -39.61 1.42
N ALA A 114 27.83 -40.17 1.39
CA ALA A 114 28.13 -41.47 1.95
C ALA A 114 27.55 -41.40 3.37
N SER A 115 26.42 -42.07 3.54
CA SER A 115 25.87 -42.35 4.85
C SER A 115 27.01 -42.93 5.67
N PRO A 116 27.35 -42.38 6.85
CA PRO A 116 28.22 -43.11 7.76
C PRO A 116 27.49 -44.42 8.07
N SER A 117 28.11 -45.51 7.62
CA SER A 117 27.75 -46.89 7.95
C SER A 117 27.46 -47.00 9.46
N PRO A 118 26.31 -47.57 9.87
CA PRO A 118 26.07 -47.89 11.26
C PRO A 118 26.99 -49.05 11.66
N THR A 119 28.01 -48.74 12.46
CA THR A 119 28.86 -49.72 13.13
C THR A 119 27.98 -50.65 13.99
N PRO A 120 28.08 -51.98 13.86
CA PRO A 120 27.27 -52.91 14.62
C PRO A 120 27.64 -52.90 16.12
N PRO A 121 26.68 -53.11 17.03
CA PRO A 121 26.95 -53.08 18.46
C PRO A 121 27.69 -54.35 18.90
N VAL A 122 28.90 -54.15 19.43
CA VAL A 122 29.63 -55.18 20.17
C VAL A 122 28.90 -55.42 21.50
N ARG A 123 28.52 -56.67 21.67
CA ARG A 123 27.84 -57.28 22.80
C ARG A 123 28.83 -57.43 23.96
N ALA A 124 28.62 -56.70 25.06
CA ALA A 124 29.23 -57.02 26.35
C ALA A 124 28.22 -56.89 27.49
N ARG A 125 27.87 -58.05 28.07
CA ARG A 125 27.15 -58.20 29.34
C ARG A 125 28.05 -57.70 30.49
N ARG A 126 27.50 -56.93 31.43
CA ARG A 126 27.21 -57.36 32.83
C ARG A 126 26.76 -56.19 33.72
N ALA A 127 26.05 -56.60 34.76
CA ALA A 127 25.23 -55.85 35.71
C ALA A 127 25.98 -54.97 36.71
N SER A 128 25.31 -53.91 37.21
CA SER A 128 25.04 -53.64 38.64
C SER A 128 24.34 -52.27 38.83
N PRO A 129 23.70 -52.00 40.00
CA PRO A 129 22.50 -51.17 40.12
C PRO A 129 22.75 -49.73 40.66
N THR A 130 21.81 -48.82 40.34
CA THR A 130 21.37 -47.59 41.06
C THR A 130 22.39 -46.74 41.84
N PRO A 131 22.38 -45.40 41.70
CA PRO A 131 21.45 -44.60 42.50
C PRO A 131 20.83 -43.36 41.80
N LYS A 132 19.71 -42.93 42.38
CA LYS A 132 18.84 -41.79 42.01
C LYS A 132 19.61 -40.47 41.78
N PRO A 133 19.24 -39.65 40.78
CA PRO A 133 19.72 -38.28 40.72
C PRO A 133 18.99 -37.40 41.75
N ARG A 134 19.78 -36.78 42.62
CA ARG A 134 19.41 -35.65 43.49
C ARG A 134 18.86 -34.51 42.62
N ARG A 135 17.69 -34.01 42.99
CA ARG A 135 17.17 -32.69 42.58
C ARG A 135 18.17 -31.62 43.02
N THR A 136 18.80 -30.96 42.06
CA THR A 136 19.50 -29.69 42.27
C THR A 136 18.45 -28.60 42.47
N ALA A 137 18.45 -28.05 43.68
CA ALA A 137 17.69 -26.86 44.04
C ALA A 137 18.21 -25.66 43.24
N THR A 138 17.31 -25.01 42.52
CA THR A 138 17.49 -23.65 41.99
C THR A 138 17.17 -22.68 43.12
N PRO A 139 18.02 -21.68 43.44
CA PRO A 139 17.64 -20.62 44.36
C PRO A 139 16.70 -19.65 43.64
N GLU A 140 15.41 -19.71 43.96
CA GLU A 140 14.46 -18.66 43.58
C GLU A 140 14.77 -17.38 44.40
N ILE A 141 15.25 -16.40 43.66
CA ILE A 141 15.46 -15.02 44.06
C ILE A 141 14.08 -14.33 44.09
N PHE A 142 13.70 -13.84 45.27
CA PHE A 142 12.78 -12.73 45.53
C PHE A 142 11.55 -12.58 44.61
N ALA A 143 10.44 -13.20 45.03
CA ALA A 143 9.11 -12.70 44.74
C ALA A 143 8.69 -11.71 45.84
N PRO A 144 8.41 -10.43 45.54
CA PRO A 144 7.69 -9.58 46.47
C PRO A 144 6.21 -9.96 46.47
N SER A 145 5.70 -10.00 47.70
CA SER A 145 4.37 -10.35 48.16
C SER A 145 3.23 -9.64 47.44
N ARG A 146 2.31 -10.47 46.96
CA ARG A 146 0.92 -10.21 46.61
C ARG A 146 0.18 -9.60 47.81
N ALA A 147 0.00 -8.27 47.80
CA ALA A 147 -1.00 -7.60 48.61
C ALA A 147 -2.31 -7.54 47.82
N GLU A 148 -3.36 -8.02 48.49
CA GLU A 148 -4.73 -8.12 48.04
C GLU A 148 -5.30 -6.72 47.75
N ASN A 149 -5.83 -6.53 46.54
CA ASN A 149 -6.90 -5.57 46.24
C ASN A 149 -7.43 -5.89 44.83
N SER A 150 -8.31 -6.88 44.76
CA SER A 150 -9.09 -7.19 43.56
C SER A 150 -10.32 -6.26 43.53
N PRO A 151 -10.40 -5.26 42.64
CA PRO A 151 -11.68 -4.65 42.35
C PRO A 151 -12.53 -5.66 41.57
N SER A 152 -13.67 -6.01 42.16
CA SER A 152 -14.76 -6.76 41.55
C SER A 152 -15.02 -6.30 40.11
N CYS A 153 -14.83 -7.21 39.15
CA CYS A 153 -15.35 -7.06 37.80
C CYS A 153 -16.89 -7.11 37.84
N VAL A 154 -17.50 -5.97 38.11
CA VAL A 154 -18.92 -5.75 37.82
C VAL A 154 -19.05 -5.68 36.30
N THR A 155 -19.66 -6.71 35.72
CA THR A 155 -20.08 -6.72 34.33
C THR A 155 -20.92 -5.47 34.03
N PRO A 156 -20.54 -4.63 33.05
CA PRO A 156 -21.35 -3.48 32.69
C PRO A 156 -22.69 -4.00 32.13
N ARG A 157 -23.79 -3.66 32.81
CA ARG A 157 -25.14 -3.83 32.27
C ARG A 157 -25.21 -3.20 30.87
N PRO A 158 -25.86 -3.85 29.89
CA PRO A 158 -25.97 -3.30 28.55
C PRO A 158 -26.64 -1.93 28.63
N ARG A 159 -25.89 -0.90 28.25
CA ARG A 159 -26.41 0.46 28.12
C ARG A 159 -27.53 0.42 27.07
N SER A 160 -28.73 0.74 27.53
CA SER A 160 -29.89 1.11 26.73
C SER A 160 -29.42 1.95 25.54
N THR A 161 -29.52 1.38 24.34
CA THR A 161 -29.22 2.09 23.11
C THR A 161 -30.25 3.21 22.99
N PHE A 162 -29.73 4.44 22.97
CA PHE A 162 -30.51 5.64 22.73
C PHE A 162 -31.06 5.53 21.31
N ARG A 163 -32.29 5.01 21.16
CA ARG A 163 -33.00 4.99 19.88
C ARG A 163 -33.10 6.42 19.38
N SER A 164 -32.64 6.64 18.16
CA SER A 164 -32.68 7.96 17.55
C SER A 164 -34.13 8.45 17.44
N LYS A 165 -34.35 9.76 17.46
CA LYS A 165 -35.71 10.35 17.35
C LYS A 165 -36.45 9.86 16.09
N ALA A 166 -35.71 9.60 15.01
CA ALA A 166 -36.23 9.03 13.77
C ALA A 166 -36.75 7.58 13.95
N GLU A 167 -36.07 6.77 14.76
CA GLU A 167 -36.47 5.39 15.04
C GLU A 167 -37.72 5.32 15.93
N ARG A 168 -37.93 6.34 16.79
CA ARG A 168 -39.13 6.49 17.62
C ARG A 168 -40.36 6.91 16.83
N GLU A 169 -40.18 7.69 15.77
CA GLU A 169 -41.28 8.09 14.87
C GLU A 169 -41.66 6.98 13.89
N ALA A 170 -40.68 6.21 13.38
CA ALA A 170 -40.96 5.04 12.54
C ALA A 170 -41.78 3.96 13.26
N ALA A 171 -41.50 3.71 14.55
CA ALA A 171 -42.27 2.76 15.35
C ALA A 171 -43.71 3.24 15.64
N LYS A 172 -43.98 4.54 15.59
CA LYS A 172 -45.32 5.11 15.81
C LYS A 172 -46.21 5.00 14.56
N ALA A 173 -45.61 4.85 13.37
CA ALA A 173 -46.33 4.67 12.11
C ALA A 173 -46.86 3.24 11.88
N GLN A 174 -46.44 2.25 12.66
CA GLN A 174 -46.85 0.84 12.51
C GLN A 174 -47.97 0.41 13.49
N GLY A 175 -48.49 1.34 14.30
CA GLY A 175 -49.38 1.02 15.43
C GLY A 175 -50.85 1.45 15.29
N SER A 176 -51.36 1.71 14.08
CA SER A 176 -52.80 1.96 13.89
C SER A 176 -53.30 1.38 12.57
N GLY A 177 -54.02 0.27 12.63
CA GLY A 177 -54.65 -0.31 11.45
C GLY A 177 -55.22 -1.70 11.72
N ALA A 178 -56.21 -1.79 12.59
CA ALA A 178 -57.11 -2.93 12.64
C ALA A 178 -58.43 -2.56 11.97
N HIS A 179 -58.98 -3.55 11.24
CA HIS A 179 -60.30 -3.68 10.63
C HIS A 179 -60.51 -3.32 9.13
N VAL A 180 -60.59 -4.41 8.33
CA VAL A 180 -61.68 -4.77 7.36
C VAL A 180 -61.69 -4.02 6.03
N SER A 181 -61.82 -4.61 4.83
CA SER A 181 -62.12 -5.98 4.32
C SER A 181 -61.81 -6.06 2.82
N HIS A 182 -61.67 -7.29 2.31
CA HIS A 182 -61.98 -7.80 0.95
C HIS A 182 -62.10 -6.81 -0.23
N ILE A 183 -61.35 -7.06 -1.31
CA ILE A 183 -61.86 -7.50 -2.63
C ILE A 183 -60.64 -7.80 -3.54
N ALA A 184 -60.92 -8.67 -4.50
CA ALA A 184 -60.08 -9.46 -5.38
C ALA A 184 -59.16 -8.72 -6.37
N GLU A 185 -58.38 -9.57 -7.06
CA GLU A 185 -58.05 -9.52 -8.49
C GLU A 185 -56.72 -8.89 -8.96
N SER A 186 -55.94 -9.78 -9.61
CA SER A 186 -55.27 -9.56 -10.90
C SER A 186 -53.84 -8.99 -10.96
N ALA A 187 -52.96 -9.91 -11.38
CA ALA A 187 -51.94 -9.76 -12.44
C ALA A 187 -50.45 -9.66 -12.02
N PRO A 188 -49.57 -10.43 -12.71
CA PRO A 188 -48.13 -10.43 -12.47
C PRO A 188 -47.41 -9.38 -13.33
N ILE A 189 -46.57 -8.55 -12.71
CA ILE A 189 -45.70 -7.62 -13.43
C ILE A 189 -44.37 -8.31 -13.75
N ALA A 190 -44.12 -8.38 -15.06
CA ALA A 190 -42.97 -8.97 -15.71
C ALA A 190 -41.67 -8.20 -15.42
N ARG A 191 -40.57 -8.95 -15.41
CA ARG A 191 -39.18 -8.47 -15.44
C ARG A 191 -38.88 -7.86 -16.81
N ASP A 192 -38.47 -6.60 -16.83
CA ASP A 192 -37.84 -5.97 -17.99
C ASP A 192 -36.32 -5.98 -17.84
N SER A 193 -35.69 -6.93 -18.55
CA SER A 193 -34.26 -6.96 -18.84
C SER A 193 -34.04 -6.39 -20.25
N ARG A 194 -33.72 -5.10 -20.35
CA ARG A 194 -33.28 -4.48 -21.61
C ARG A 194 -31.80 -4.76 -21.85
N SER A 195 -31.55 -5.82 -22.60
CA SER A 195 -30.31 -6.11 -23.32
C SER A 195 -30.35 -5.38 -24.66
N THR A 196 -29.47 -4.40 -24.88
CA THR A 196 -29.29 -3.76 -26.20
C THR A 196 -28.33 -4.60 -27.03
N PHE A 197 -28.90 -5.48 -27.86
CA PHE A 197 -28.22 -6.09 -28.99
C PHE A 197 -27.95 -5.03 -30.06
N ARG A 198 -26.69 -4.69 -30.32
CA ARG A 198 -26.27 -4.00 -31.55
C ARG A 198 -26.23 -5.01 -32.69
N SER A 199 -26.95 -4.71 -33.76
CA SER A 199 -27.11 -5.58 -34.92
C SER A 199 -25.88 -5.57 -35.84
N LYS A 200 -25.64 -6.72 -36.47
CA LYS A 200 -24.48 -7.09 -37.30
C LYS A 200 -24.42 -6.36 -38.66
N ALA A 201 -25.33 -5.43 -38.94
CA ALA A 201 -25.49 -4.77 -40.24
C ALA A 201 -24.79 -3.40 -40.34
N GLU A 202 -24.16 -2.92 -39.26
CA GLU A 202 -23.51 -1.60 -39.21
C GLU A 202 -21.98 -1.67 -39.32
N ARG A 203 -21.41 -2.87 -39.53
CA ARG A 203 -19.96 -3.13 -39.49
C ARG A 203 -19.25 -3.17 -40.84
N GLU A 204 -19.94 -2.86 -41.94
CA GLU A 204 -19.45 -3.16 -43.30
C GLU A 204 -19.28 -1.94 -44.22
N ARG A 205 -19.26 -0.70 -43.68
CA ARG A 205 -19.13 0.52 -44.51
C ARG A 205 -17.79 1.25 -44.48
N ASP A 206 -16.81 0.81 -43.70
CA ASP A 206 -15.51 1.53 -43.59
C ASP A 206 -14.36 0.92 -44.41
N ALA A 207 -14.65 0.01 -45.34
CA ALA A 207 -13.67 -0.52 -46.27
C ALA A 207 -13.80 0.13 -47.66
N ARG A 208 -13.44 1.41 -47.78
CA ARG A 208 -13.14 2.00 -49.10
C ARG A 208 -11.80 2.73 -49.10
N ALA A 209 -10.87 2.02 -49.72
CA ALA A 209 -9.56 2.40 -50.21
C ALA A 209 -9.46 3.84 -50.76
N SER A 210 -8.42 4.53 -50.29
CA SER A 210 -7.80 5.67 -50.96
C SER A 210 -6.43 5.20 -51.48
N PRO A 211 -6.14 5.25 -52.79
CA PRO A 211 -4.80 5.02 -53.30
C PRO A 211 -4.02 6.35 -53.33
N SER A 212 -2.98 6.47 -52.51
CA SER A 212 -1.96 7.50 -52.66
C SER A 212 -0.72 6.91 -53.36
N PRO A 213 -0.27 7.47 -54.49
CA PRO A 213 1.02 7.15 -55.06
C PRO A 213 2.02 8.26 -54.70
N PHE A 214 2.76 8.09 -53.61
CA PHE A 214 3.99 8.85 -53.39
C PHE A 214 5.16 7.87 -53.31
N LEU A 215 5.79 7.70 -54.47
CA LEU A 215 7.13 7.16 -54.62
C LEU A 215 8.09 8.18 -53.96
N VAL A 216 8.52 7.89 -52.73
CA VAL A 216 9.63 8.58 -52.08
C VAL A 216 10.87 7.73 -52.30
N GLU A 217 11.75 8.28 -53.11
CA GLU A 217 13.09 7.82 -53.44
C GLU A 217 13.91 7.64 -52.15
N ALA A 218 14.37 6.41 -51.90
CA ALA A 218 15.12 6.06 -50.70
C ALA A 218 16.55 6.59 -50.78
N THR A 219 16.81 7.73 -50.14
CA THR A 219 18.16 8.25 -49.92
C THR A 219 18.90 7.34 -48.93
N PRO A 220 20.09 6.80 -49.28
CA PRO A 220 20.84 5.92 -48.39
C PRO A 220 21.32 6.68 -47.15
N ARG A 221 20.83 6.26 -45.97
CA ARG A 221 21.29 6.76 -44.66
C ARG A 221 22.78 6.43 -44.47
N PRO A 222 23.64 7.41 -44.15
CA PRO A 222 25.02 7.14 -43.79
C PRO A 222 25.07 6.34 -42.48
N LEU A 223 25.80 5.22 -42.51
CA LEU A 223 26.13 4.40 -41.35
C LEU A 223 27.11 5.18 -40.47
N LEU A 224 26.58 5.96 -39.52
CA LEU A 224 27.38 6.59 -38.46
C LEU A 224 27.75 5.51 -37.44
N THR A 225 28.94 4.95 -37.58
CA THR A 225 29.62 4.13 -36.57
C THR A 225 30.26 5.04 -35.51
N ASP A 226 29.47 5.87 -34.84
CA ASP A 226 29.95 6.70 -33.73
C ASP A 226 29.95 5.89 -32.44
N THR A 227 31.08 5.25 -32.16
CA THR A 227 31.37 4.53 -30.91
C THR A 227 31.57 5.46 -29.71
N SER A 228 31.45 6.78 -29.89
CA SER A 228 31.64 7.80 -28.86
C SER A 228 30.45 7.94 -27.89
N PHE A 229 29.25 7.44 -28.25
CA PHE A 229 28.06 7.55 -27.38
C PHE A 229 28.09 6.62 -26.16
N LEU A 230 28.91 5.56 -26.19
CA LEU A 230 29.02 4.60 -25.09
C LEU A 230 29.93 5.10 -23.96
N SER A 231 30.85 6.03 -24.22
CA SER A 231 31.75 6.57 -23.18
C SER A 231 31.07 7.61 -22.28
N THR A 232 30.02 8.28 -22.75
CA THR A 232 29.18 9.19 -21.93
C THR A 232 28.21 8.47 -20.99
N LEU A 233 28.03 7.15 -21.16
CA LEU A 233 27.26 6.32 -20.21
C LEU A 233 28.11 5.85 -19.02
N SER A 234 29.42 6.11 -18.97
CA SER A 234 30.26 5.74 -17.81
C SER A 234 30.24 6.77 -16.67
N THR A 235 29.62 7.94 -16.87
CA THR A 235 29.27 8.87 -15.77
C THR A 235 27.83 8.69 -15.31
N LEU A 236 27.23 7.51 -15.53
CA LEU A 236 25.94 7.16 -14.94
C LEU A 236 26.06 7.32 -13.43
N SER A 237 25.43 8.40 -12.95
CA SER A 237 25.27 8.75 -11.54
C SER A 237 24.98 7.47 -10.77
N THR A 238 25.81 7.20 -9.76
CA THR A 238 25.57 6.13 -8.80
C THR A 238 24.13 6.26 -8.34
N LEU A 239 23.31 5.26 -8.65
CA LEU A 239 21.90 5.25 -8.32
C LEU A 239 21.80 5.35 -6.78
N SER A 240 21.36 6.50 -6.26
CA SER A 240 21.13 6.64 -4.81
C SER A 240 19.67 6.35 -4.53
N PHE A 241 19.29 5.07 -4.55
CA PHE A 241 17.96 4.65 -4.11
C PHE A 241 17.97 4.48 -2.59
N GLU A 242 17.76 5.58 -1.87
CA GLU A 242 17.70 5.59 -0.41
C GLU A 242 16.25 5.38 0.07
N PRO A 243 16.01 4.48 1.04
CA PRO A 243 14.67 4.29 1.56
C PRO A 243 14.25 5.51 2.39
N PHE A 244 12.98 5.90 2.28
CA PHE A 244 12.47 7.10 2.93
C PHE A 244 12.35 6.89 4.43
N THR A 245 12.94 7.78 5.22
CA THR A 245 12.75 7.84 6.67
C THR A 245 11.78 8.94 7.06
N VAL A 246 11.21 8.88 8.26
CA VAL A 246 10.28 9.91 8.75
C VAL A 246 10.96 11.27 8.87
N THR A 247 12.24 11.29 9.26
CA THR A 247 13.04 12.52 9.37
C THR A 247 13.35 13.09 7.98
N ALA A 248 13.74 12.25 7.02
CA ALA A 248 13.96 12.67 5.63
C ALA A 248 12.68 13.26 5.00
N LEU A 249 11.52 12.64 5.25
CA LEU A 249 10.24 13.14 4.74
C LEU A 249 9.83 14.48 5.36
N LEU A 250 10.20 14.74 6.62
CA LEU A 250 9.96 16.03 7.27
C LEU A 250 11.00 17.10 6.87
N ALA A 251 12.12 16.73 6.26
CA ALA A 251 13.07 17.67 5.69
C ALA A 251 12.60 18.25 4.34
N VAL A 252 11.53 17.70 3.75
CA VAL A 252 10.93 18.19 2.51
C VAL A 252 10.00 19.36 2.81
N ASP A 253 10.40 20.58 2.42
CA ASP A 253 9.69 21.85 2.70
C ASP A 253 8.18 21.78 2.48
N ARG A 254 7.73 21.19 1.35
CA ARG A 254 6.31 21.06 1.02
C ARG A 254 5.58 20.16 2.02
N LEU A 255 6.16 19.01 2.36
CA LEU A 255 5.55 18.07 3.31
C LEU A 255 5.59 18.62 4.74
N GLU A 256 6.68 19.28 5.14
CA GLU A 256 6.81 19.94 6.43
C GLU A 256 5.74 21.02 6.61
N THR A 257 5.63 21.92 5.63
CA THR A 257 4.64 23.01 5.63
C THR A 257 3.23 22.45 5.72
N LEU A 258 2.89 21.42 4.93
CA LEU A 258 1.57 20.80 4.96
C LEU A 258 1.31 20.12 6.31
N ALA A 259 2.29 19.38 6.85
CA ALA A 259 2.17 18.72 8.15
C ALA A 259 1.92 19.74 9.27
N ALA A 260 2.66 20.84 9.29
CA ALA A 260 2.47 21.91 10.26
C ALA A 260 1.05 22.51 10.17
N LEU A 261 0.58 22.83 8.97
CA LEU A 261 -0.76 23.36 8.73
C LEU A 261 -1.88 22.40 9.17
N VAL A 262 -1.73 21.10 8.89
CA VAL A 262 -2.68 20.06 9.30
C VAL A 262 -2.69 19.90 10.82
N VAL A 263 -1.51 19.87 11.45
CA VAL A 263 -1.35 19.78 12.92
C VAL A 263 -1.97 20.99 13.62
N ASP A 264 -1.73 22.20 13.12
CA ASP A 264 -2.31 23.42 13.68
C ASP A 264 -3.83 23.45 13.52
N THR A 265 -4.35 23.04 12.37
CA THR A 265 -5.80 22.94 12.11
C THR A 265 -6.44 21.91 13.05
N ARG A 266 -5.79 20.77 13.27
CA ARG A 266 -6.24 19.74 14.22
C ARG A 266 -6.24 20.28 15.65
N ALA A 267 -5.16 20.96 16.07
CA ALA A 267 -5.07 21.55 17.41
C ALA A 267 -6.13 22.62 17.66
N ARG A 268 -6.44 23.45 16.66
CA ARG A 268 -7.55 24.41 16.72
C ARG A 268 -8.91 23.72 16.90
N ARG A 269 -9.15 22.62 16.18
CA ARG A 269 -10.39 21.84 16.29
C ARG A 269 -10.53 21.18 17.66
N GLU A 270 -9.47 20.51 18.13
CA GLU A 270 -9.40 19.90 19.47
C GLU A 270 -9.67 20.94 20.58
N GLU A 271 -9.10 22.15 20.44
CA GLU A 271 -9.36 23.24 21.37
C GLU A 271 -10.82 23.72 21.34
N ASN A 272 -11.41 23.88 20.15
CA ASN A 272 -12.81 24.30 20.02
C ASN A 272 -13.76 23.26 20.64
N GLU A 273 -13.49 21.97 20.45
CA GLU A 273 -14.23 20.88 21.06
C GLU A 273 -14.07 20.87 22.59
N ARG A 274 -12.86 21.09 23.10
CA ARG A 274 -12.61 21.27 24.53
C ARG A 274 -13.41 22.43 25.11
N ARG A 275 -13.40 23.60 24.47
CA ARG A 275 -14.18 24.77 24.91
C ARG A 275 -15.68 24.48 24.92
N LYS A 276 -16.17 23.74 23.92
CA LYS A 276 -17.56 23.27 23.89
C LYS A 276 -17.88 22.37 25.09
N ARG A 277 -17.00 21.40 25.40
CA ARG A 277 -17.14 20.54 26.59
C ARG A 277 -17.13 21.33 27.90
N VAL A 278 -16.25 22.32 28.03
CA VAL A 278 -16.21 23.23 29.19
C VAL A 278 -17.53 23.99 29.33
N LYS A 279 -18.05 24.55 28.24
CA LYS A 279 -19.34 25.26 28.24
C LYS A 279 -20.51 24.35 28.62
N GLU A 280 -20.44 23.07 28.26
CA GLU A 280 -21.42 22.04 28.60
C GLU A 280 -21.23 21.43 30.01
N GLY A 281 -20.18 21.84 30.75
CA GLY A 281 -19.86 21.27 32.06
C GLY A 281 -19.31 19.83 32.03
N ARG A 282 -18.85 19.35 30.86
CA ARG A 282 -18.31 17.99 30.65
C ARG A 282 -16.78 17.98 30.56
N ILE A 283 -16.12 18.60 31.51
CA ILE A 283 -14.66 18.72 31.54
C ILE A 283 -14.05 17.35 31.87
N THR A 284 -13.07 16.89 31.08
CA THR A 284 -12.33 15.66 31.38
C THR A 284 -11.05 15.96 32.16
N GLN A 285 -10.52 14.98 32.91
CA GLN A 285 -9.22 15.11 33.60
C GLN A 285 -8.08 15.43 32.62
N GLU A 286 -8.17 14.95 31.39
CA GLU A 286 -7.20 15.28 30.33
C GLU A 286 -7.27 16.77 29.96
N ASP A 287 -8.47 17.34 29.86
CA ASP A 287 -8.64 18.77 29.58
C ASP A 287 -8.03 19.63 30.70
N GLU A 288 -8.19 19.22 31.96
CA GLU A 288 -7.58 19.88 33.12
C GLU A 288 -6.06 19.81 33.08
N ARG A 289 -5.49 18.63 32.76
CA ARG A 289 -4.04 18.46 32.58
C ARG A 289 -3.49 19.35 31.47
N VAL A 290 -4.20 19.45 30.34
CA VAL A 290 -3.81 20.33 29.22
C VAL A 290 -3.82 21.79 29.65
N VAL A 291 -4.86 22.24 30.37
CA VAL A 291 -4.93 23.62 30.88
C VAL A 291 -3.86 23.89 31.93
N ALA A 292 -3.63 22.96 32.85
CA ALA A 292 -2.58 23.06 33.86
C ALA A 292 -1.21 23.18 33.20
N GLY A 293 -0.91 22.35 32.19
CA GLY A 293 0.33 22.43 31.41
C GLY A 293 0.49 23.74 30.63
N ARG A 294 -0.61 24.37 30.17
CA ARG A 294 -0.56 25.71 29.56
C ARG A 294 -0.34 26.81 30.59
N ARG A 295 -1.03 26.74 31.73
CA ARG A 295 -0.87 27.70 32.84
C ARG A 295 0.55 27.66 33.42
N ALA A 296 1.14 26.47 33.56
CA ALA A 296 2.52 26.31 34.00
C ALA A 296 3.53 27.00 33.06
N ARG A 297 3.15 27.22 31.79
CA ARG A 297 3.95 27.94 30.78
C ARG A 297 3.57 29.43 30.66
N GLY A 298 2.67 29.94 31.50
CA GLY A 298 2.19 31.32 31.43
C GLY A 298 1.23 31.62 30.26
N LEU A 299 0.74 30.59 29.55
CA LEU A 299 -0.24 30.75 28.48
C LEU A 299 -1.65 30.88 29.05
N ARG A 300 -2.51 31.64 28.35
CA ARG A 300 -3.92 31.75 28.75
C ARG A 300 -4.62 30.41 28.53
N SER A 301 -5.64 30.13 29.33
CA SER A 301 -6.47 28.93 29.16
C SER A 301 -7.15 28.83 27.80
N SER A 302 -7.29 29.95 27.08
CA SER A 302 -7.81 30.02 25.71
C SER A 302 -6.76 29.77 24.62
N ASP A 303 -5.46 29.82 24.90
CA ASP A 303 -4.47 29.77 23.83
C ASP A 303 -4.31 28.34 23.31
N TYR A 304 -4.40 28.15 21.99
CA TYR A 304 -4.22 26.85 21.31
C TYR A 304 -2.81 26.67 20.74
N LYS A 305 -1.94 27.66 20.87
CA LYS A 305 -0.60 27.66 20.27
C LYS A 305 0.19 26.47 20.80
N LEU A 306 0.58 25.58 19.90
CA LEU A 306 1.48 24.46 20.20
C LEU A 306 2.89 25.00 20.39
N ASN A 307 3.66 24.40 21.30
CA ASN A 307 5.10 24.61 21.33
C ASN A 307 5.74 23.97 20.08
N ASP A 308 6.90 24.45 19.63
CA ASP A 308 7.59 23.89 18.46
C ASP A 308 7.91 22.39 18.66
N ASP A 309 8.35 21.98 19.86
CA ASP A 309 8.57 20.56 20.19
C ASP A 309 7.27 19.72 20.20
N GLU A 310 6.15 20.32 20.57
CA GLU A 310 4.84 19.65 20.54
C GLU A 310 4.35 19.51 19.10
N ARG A 311 4.53 20.56 18.29
CA ARG A 311 4.20 20.59 16.87
C ARG A 311 5.02 19.53 16.13
N GLN A 312 6.34 19.50 16.32
CA GLN A 312 7.22 18.50 15.70
C GLN A 312 6.84 17.07 16.08
N ARG A 313 6.57 16.79 17.36
CA ARG A 313 6.09 15.46 17.79
C ARG A 313 4.76 15.07 17.15
N LYS A 314 3.84 16.03 16.98
CA LYS A 314 2.57 15.79 16.27
C LYS A 314 2.77 15.59 14.76
N MET A 315 3.70 16.30 14.14
CA MET A 315 4.07 16.12 12.73
C MET A 315 4.67 14.73 12.48
N ILE A 316 5.62 14.30 13.32
CA ILE A 316 6.19 12.93 13.27
C ILE A 316 5.07 11.90 13.36
N ARG A 317 4.16 12.04 14.34
CA ARG A 317 3.01 11.12 14.48
C ARG A 317 2.10 11.10 13.24
N LEU A 318 1.88 12.26 12.61
CA LEU A 318 1.08 12.38 11.39
C LEU A 318 1.75 11.65 10.21
N VAL A 319 3.06 11.83 10.03
CA VAL A 319 3.84 11.11 9.00
C VAL A 319 3.81 9.59 9.25
N THR A 320 4.11 9.16 10.47
CA THR A 320 4.06 7.73 10.83
C THR A 320 2.68 7.13 10.62
N TRP A 321 1.61 7.87 10.96
CA TRP A 321 0.24 7.44 10.67
C TRP A 321 0.01 7.29 9.17
N ALA A 322 0.40 8.26 8.35
CA ALA A 322 0.19 8.24 6.91
C ALA A 322 0.91 7.07 6.24
N ILE A 323 2.18 6.83 6.61
CA ILE A 323 2.97 5.69 6.14
C ILE A 323 2.32 4.37 6.57
N ARG A 324 1.88 4.27 7.83
CA ARG A 324 1.20 3.05 8.32
C ARG A 324 -0.07 2.77 7.52
N VAL A 325 -0.87 3.80 7.22
CA VAL A 325 -2.08 3.65 6.40
C VAL A 325 -1.72 3.20 4.99
N ALA A 326 -0.74 3.83 4.35
CA ALA A 326 -0.26 3.43 3.02
C ALA A 326 0.29 1.99 3.01
N ALA A 327 1.03 1.57 4.04
CA ALA A 327 1.54 0.20 4.17
C ALA A 327 0.42 -0.83 4.44
N CYS A 328 -0.62 -0.45 5.19
CA CYS A 328 -1.82 -1.29 5.34
C CYS A 328 -2.57 -1.48 4.02
N GLU A 329 -2.52 -0.50 3.13
CA GLU A 329 -3.10 -0.56 1.78
C GLU A 329 -2.20 -1.28 0.76
N GLY A 330 -0.96 -1.62 1.16
CA GLY A 330 0.03 -2.26 0.28
C GLY A 330 0.70 -1.30 -0.70
N GLU A 331 0.56 0.02 -0.49
CA GLU A 331 1.17 1.07 -1.31
C GLU A 331 2.64 1.31 -0.94
N VAL A 332 3.05 0.94 0.28
CA VAL A 332 4.39 1.16 0.82
C VAL A 332 4.87 -0.11 1.53
N VAL A 333 6.11 -0.50 1.27
CA VAL A 333 6.78 -1.63 1.92
C VAL A 333 7.87 -1.10 2.85
N GLN A 334 7.97 -1.72 4.03
CA GLN A 334 9.05 -1.44 4.97
C GLN A 334 10.29 -2.21 4.54
N VAL A 335 11.40 -1.49 4.40
CA VAL A 335 12.72 -2.05 4.10
C VAL A 335 13.60 -1.86 5.32
N ASN A 336 14.31 -2.92 5.70
CA ASN A 336 15.22 -2.84 6.84
C ASN A 336 16.40 -1.93 6.47
N GLY A 337 16.42 -0.71 7.02
CA GLY A 337 17.68 0.00 7.23
C GLY A 337 18.59 -0.93 8.06
N GLN A 338 19.87 -1.03 7.69
CA GLN A 338 20.79 -2.06 8.18
C GLN A 338 20.50 -2.57 9.60
N MET A 339 20.07 -3.84 9.66
CA MET A 339 19.96 -4.74 10.82
C MET A 339 19.02 -4.31 11.97
N HIS A 340 17.84 -4.94 12.09
CA HIS A 340 17.47 -5.78 13.25
C HIS A 340 16.12 -6.50 13.06
N SER A 341 16.00 -7.64 13.73
CA SER A 341 14.92 -8.62 13.64
C SER A 341 13.55 -8.04 14.02
N MET A 342 12.62 -8.09 13.07
CA MET A 342 11.21 -7.77 13.19
C MET A 342 10.52 -8.65 14.26
N ARG A 343 10.49 -8.20 15.52
CA ARG A 343 9.61 -8.79 16.53
C ARG A 343 8.26 -8.08 16.50
N THR A 344 7.36 -8.64 15.70
CA THR A 344 5.88 -8.61 15.77
C THR A 344 5.21 -7.29 16.19
N MET A 345 4.62 -6.59 15.21
CA MET A 345 3.83 -5.35 15.36
C MET A 345 2.48 -5.49 16.13
N ALA A 346 2.32 -6.49 16.98
CA ALA A 346 1.02 -6.81 17.60
C ALA A 346 0.64 -5.93 18.80
N SER A 347 1.50 -5.01 19.25
CA SER A 347 1.21 -4.14 20.41
C SER A 347 1.82 -2.75 20.20
N PHE A 348 1.07 -1.84 19.57
CA PHE A 348 1.50 -0.46 19.31
C PHE A 348 0.66 0.60 20.05
N ASP A 349 -0.33 0.18 20.85
CA ASP A 349 -1.13 1.11 21.66
C ASP A 349 -0.43 1.50 22.98
N SER A 350 0.69 0.83 23.32
CA SER A 350 1.48 1.16 24.50
C SER A 350 2.66 2.05 24.10
N CYS A 351 2.47 3.35 24.28
CA CYS A 351 3.51 4.32 24.62
C CYS A 351 4.66 4.48 23.61
N VAL A 352 4.52 5.50 22.77
CA VAL A 352 5.59 6.18 22.02
C VAL A 352 6.66 6.72 22.98
N SER A 353 7.54 5.85 23.45
CA SER A 353 8.83 6.27 24.00
C SER A 353 9.71 6.69 22.82
N LEU A 354 9.73 7.99 22.52
CA LEU A 354 10.57 8.60 21.48
C LEU A 354 12.05 8.22 21.61
N SER A 355 12.49 7.78 22.79
CA SER A 355 13.85 7.34 23.09
C SER A 355 14.23 5.98 22.48
N GLY A 356 13.26 5.18 22.01
CA GLY A 356 13.51 3.88 21.35
C GLY A 356 13.46 3.92 19.82
N LEU A 357 13.27 5.11 19.23
CA LEU A 357 13.18 5.33 17.78
C LEU A 357 14.55 5.45 17.09
N THR A 358 15.66 5.09 17.75
CA THR A 358 17.01 5.21 17.17
C THR A 358 17.27 4.30 15.98
N GLN A 359 16.32 3.41 15.63
CA GLN A 359 16.34 2.70 14.36
C GLN A 359 15.19 3.18 13.49
N GLU A 360 15.52 4.06 12.56
CA GLU A 360 14.59 4.51 11.54
C GLU A 360 14.40 3.39 10.53
N ALA A 361 13.23 2.76 10.55
CA ALA A 361 12.82 1.89 9.47
C ALA A 361 12.75 2.70 8.17
N GLY A 362 13.29 2.12 7.10
CA GLY A 362 13.17 2.68 5.77
C GLY A 362 11.84 2.29 5.14
N TYR A 363 11.23 3.18 4.38
CA TYR A 363 9.98 2.94 3.67
C TYR A 363 10.19 3.15 2.18
N VAL A 364 9.66 2.26 1.37
CA VAL A 364 9.76 2.33 -0.09
C VAL A 364 8.38 2.15 -0.69
N PRO A 365 7.89 3.07 -1.53
CA PRO A 365 6.60 2.92 -2.18
C PRO A 365 6.65 1.81 -3.23
N VAL A 366 5.54 1.09 -3.39
CA VAL A 366 5.38 0.00 -4.34
C VAL A 366 4.89 0.58 -5.66
N THR A 367 5.77 1.30 -6.37
CA THR A 367 5.42 1.85 -7.70
C THR A 367 5.44 0.74 -8.77
N PRO A 368 4.71 0.90 -9.89
CA PRO A 368 4.75 -0.06 -10.99
C PRO A 368 6.15 -0.30 -11.54
N GLU A 369 7.01 0.73 -11.56
CA GLU A 369 8.39 0.64 -12.06
C GLU A 369 9.26 -0.22 -11.14
N LEU A 370 9.19 0.04 -9.83
CA LEU A 370 9.90 -0.75 -8.83
C LEU A 370 9.38 -2.18 -8.80
N LEU A 371 8.06 -2.35 -8.67
CA LEU A 371 7.46 -3.66 -8.55
C LEU A 371 7.66 -4.46 -9.84
N GLY A 372 7.56 -3.83 -11.01
CA GLY A 372 7.81 -4.44 -12.31
C GLY A 372 9.23 -5.01 -12.39
N ALA A 373 10.24 -4.22 -12.00
CA ALA A 373 11.63 -4.67 -11.93
C ALA A 373 11.81 -5.90 -11.02
N LEU A 374 11.13 -5.91 -9.87
CA LEU A 374 11.15 -7.01 -8.91
C LEU A 374 10.41 -8.27 -9.40
N LEU A 375 9.38 -8.11 -10.24
CA LEU A 375 8.61 -9.22 -10.80
C LEU A 375 9.37 -9.98 -11.91
N ILE A 376 10.34 -9.35 -12.59
CA ILE A 376 11.13 -9.98 -13.66
C ILE A 376 11.80 -11.29 -13.21
N PRO A 377 12.65 -11.31 -12.16
CA PRO A 377 13.30 -12.55 -11.74
C PRO A 377 12.30 -13.59 -11.23
N LEU A 378 11.19 -13.18 -10.60
CA LEU A 378 10.12 -14.10 -10.17
C LEU A 378 9.42 -14.76 -11.36
N ALA A 379 9.18 -13.99 -12.43
CA ALA A 379 8.62 -14.47 -13.68
C ALA A 379 9.57 -15.45 -14.38
N VAL A 380 10.86 -15.12 -14.45
CA VAL A 380 11.90 -16.00 -15.02
C VAL A 380 11.98 -17.32 -14.26
N ALA A 381 11.99 -17.28 -12.93
CA ALA A 381 11.97 -18.47 -12.08
C ALA A 381 10.70 -19.31 -12.30
N ALA A 382 9.52 -18.66 -12.37
CA ALA A 382 8.25 -19.35 -12.62
C ALA A 382 8.21 -20.04 -13.99
N ARG A 383 8.75 -19.42 -15.05
CA ARG A 383 8.88 -20.06 -16.36
C ARG A 383 9.85 -21.23 -16.31
N ALA A 384 10.97 -21.09 -15.61
CA ALA A 384 11.99 -22.14 -15.51
C ALA A 384 11.44 -23.42 -14.86
N GLU A 385 10.58 -23.29 -13.85
CA GLU A 385 9.92 -24.43 -13.20
C GLU A 385 8.87 -25.11 -14.08
N ARG A 386 8.18 -24.33 -14.93
CA ARG A 386 7.17 -24.85 -15.86
C ARG A 386 7.75 -25.43 -17.15
N ARG A 387 9.03 -25.20 -17.43
CA ARG A 387 9.67 -25.76 -18.64
C ARG A 387 9.53 -27.28 -18.58
N PRO A 388 8.82 -27.91 -19.54
CA PRO A 388 8.61 -29.34 -19.51
C PRO A 388 9.97 -30.02 -19.58
N THR A 389 10.35 -30.67 -18.48
CA THR A 389 11.64 -31.35 -18.35
C THR A 389 11.75 -32.54 -19.30
N PHE A 390 10.62 -33.05 -19.80
CA PHE A 390 10.56 -34.09 -20.79
C PHE A 390 9.66 -33.70 -21.96
N ARG A 391 10.27 -33.39 -23.11
CA ARG A 391 9.61 -33.47 -24.41
C ARG A 391 9.68 -34.91 -24.90
N SER A 392 8.51 -35.48 -25.24
CA SER A 392 8.46 -36.80 -25.86
C SER A 392 9.20 -36.77 -27.21
N LYS A 393 9.73 -37.92 -27.64
CA LYS A 393 10.42 -38.02 -28.94
C LYS A 393 9.49 -37.63 -30.10
N ALA A 394 8.22 -38.05 -30.02
CA ALA A 394 7.19 -37.71 -30.99
C ALA A 394 6.93 -36.20 -31.09
N GLU A 395 6.89 -35.46 -29.97
CA GLU A 395 6.72 -34.00 -30.01
C GLU A 395 7.91 -33.27 -30.63
N ARG A 396 9.13 -33.79 -30.43
CA ARG A 396 10.33 -33.24 -31.07
C ARG A 396 10.30 -33.48 -32.58
N GLU A 397 9.89 -34.67 -33.01
CA GLU A 397 9.77 -35.04 -34.42
C GLU A 397 8.63 -34.28 -35.12
N ALA A 398 7.51 -34.05 -34.43
CA ALA A 398 6.37 -33.29 -34.95
C ALA A 398 6.60 -31.77 -35.01
N GLY A 399 7.73 -31.26 -34.50
CA GLY A 399 8.06 -29.83 -34.54
C GLY A 399 7.07 -28.94 -33.78
N VAL A 400 6.31 -29.50 -32.83
CA VAL A 400 5.31 -28.75 -32.06
C VAL A 400 6.03 -27.70 -31.21
N ARG A 401 5.90 -26.43 -31.62
CA ARG A 401 6.33 -25.29 -30.81
C ARG A 401 5.32 -25.13 -29.69
N HIS A 402 5.60 -25.75 -28.54
CA HIS A 402 4.88 -25.44 -27.30
C HIS A 402 5.02 -23.93 -27.05
N GLN A 403 3.89 -23.23 -27.09
CA GLN A 403 3.84 -21.85 -26.60
C GLN A 403 4.34 -21.87 -25.15
N GLU A 404 5.23 -20.95 -24.80
CA GLU A 404 5.69 -20.86 -23.42
C GLU A 404 4.45 -20.65 -22.52
N PRO A 405 4.28 -21.43 -21.46
CA PRO A 405 3.10 -21.31 -20.62
C PRO A 405 3.05 -19.90 -20.02
N GLY A 406 2.01 -19.13 -20.36
CA GLY A 406 1.80 -17.79 -19.86
C GLY A 406 1.86 -17.74 -18.34
N ILE A 407 2.46 -16.67 -17.80
CA ILE A 407 2.51 -16.45 -16.36
C ILE A 407 1.32 -15.58 -15.98
N THR A 408 0.48 -16.09 -15.08
CA THR A 408 -0.66 -15.32 -14.58
C THR A 408 -0.23 -14.40 -13.44
N VAL A 409 -0.90 -13.25 -13.31
CA VAL A 409 -0.69 -12.28 -12.21
C VAL A 409 -0.80 -12.95 -10.83
N GLN A 410 -1.69 -13.93 -10.68
CA GLN A 410 -1.87 -14.68 -9.43
C GLN A 410 -0.63 -15.49 -9.03
N VAL A 411 0.10 -16.05 -10.00
CA VAL A 411 1.36 -16.77 -9.73
C VAL A 411 2.44 -15.80 -9.27
N LEU A 412 2.52 -14.63 -9.90
CA LEU A 412 3.44 -13.56 -9.51
C LEU A 412 3.13 -13.05 -8.10
N LEU A 413 1.86 -12.75 -7.81
CA LEU A 413 1.41 -12.31 -6.48
C LEU A 413 1.70 -13.37 -5.41
N ALA A 414 1.42 -14.65 -5.68
CA ALA A 414 1.68 -15.74 -4.74
C ALA A 414 3.18 -15.86 -4.42
N ARG A 415 4.05 -15.74 -5.42
CA ARG A 415 5.51 -15.75 -5.22
C ARG A 415 5.99 -14.52 -4.49
N LEU A 416 5.49 -13.34 -4.85
CA LEU A 416 5.84 -12.09 -4.22
C LEU A 416 5.50 -12.11 -2.71
N ARG A 417 4.35 -12.67 -2.33
CA ARG A 417 3.96 -12.83 -0.92
C ARG A 417 4.81 -13.83 -0.15
N GLN A 418 5.41 -14.80 -0.85
CA GLN A 418 6.37 -15.76 -0.28
C GLN A 418 7.81 -15.21 -0.28
N TRP A 419 8.00 -13.99 -0.80
CA TRP A 419 9.31 -13.37 -0.86
C TRP A 419 9.65 -12.75 0.49
N GLY A 420 10.87 -12.97 0.95
CA GLY A 420 11.29 -12.58 2.29
C GLY A 420 10.68 -13.45 3.40
N THR A 421 11.16 -13.24 4.62
CA THR A 421 10.71 -13.97 5.83
C THR A 421 9.99 -13.07 6.83
N ASP A 422 9.98 -11.77 6.59
CA ASP A 422 9.45 -10.72 7.45
C ASP A 422 7.96 -10.42 7.19
N GLY A 423 7.36 -11.04 6.18
CA GLY A 423 5.95 -10.87 5.82
C GLY A 423 5.63 -9.50 5.20
N ARG A 424 6.65 -8.71 4.82
CA ARG A 424 6.46 -7.34 4.31
C ARG A 424 5.65 -7.28 3.01
N TRP A 425 5.69 -8.35 2.22
CA TRP A 425 4.98 -8.47 0.95
C TRP A 425 3.55 -9.04 1.08
N GLU A 426 3.16 -9.55 2.25
CA GLU A 426 1.87 -10.24 2.45
C GLU A 426 0.66 -9.33 2.14
N ARG A 427 0.81 -8.03 2.41
CA ARG A 427 -0.26 -7.03 2.31
C ARG A 427 -0.46 -6.48 0.91
N ILE A 428 0.43 -6.78 -0.03
CA ILE A 428 0.31 -6.29 -1.39
C ILE A 428 -0.92 -6.90 -2.04
N ALA A 429 -1.75 -6.01 -2.60
CA ALA A 429 -2.97 -6.37 -3.29
C ALA A 429 -2.68 -6.82 -4.74
N GLU A 430 -3.67 -7.42 -5.38
CA GLU A 430 -3.57 -7.83 -6.78
C GLU A 430 -3.43 -6.63 -7.74
N LYS A 431 -4.10 -5.51 -7.43
CA LYS A 431 -4.13 -4.33 -8.30
C LYS A 431 -2.72 -3.76 -8.59
N PRO A 432 -1.87 -3.44 -7.60
CA PRO A 432 -0.50 -3.00 -7.86
C PRO A 432 0.33 -4.01 -8.65
N VAL A 433 0.19 -5.32 -8.38
CA VAL A 433 0.92 -6.37 -9.12
C VAL A 433 0.48 -6.42 -10.57
N ARG A 434 -0.82 -6.26 -10.83
CA ARG A 434 -1.35 -6.20 -12.20
C ARG A 434 -0.81 -4.98 -12.94
N GLU A 435 -0.91 -3.79 -12.35
CA GLU A 435 -0.41 -2.55 -12.93
C GLU A 435 1.10 -2.62 -13.21
N ALA A 436 1.88 -3.19 -12.28
CA ALA A 436 3.31 -3.42 -12.47
C ALA A 436 3.62 -4.44 -13.58
N ALA A 437 2.81 -5.49 -13.71
CA ALA A 437 2.98 -6.48 -14.77
C ALA A 437 2.62 -5.91 -16.15
N GLU A 438 1.54 -5.13 -16.23
CA GLU A 438 1.14 -4.38 -17.44
C GLU A 438 2.21 -3.36 -17.83
N TRP A 439 2.73 -2.60 -16.87
CA TRP A 439 3.84 -1.66 -17.09
C TRP A 439 5.10 -2.37 -17.58
N ALA A 440 5.48 -3.49 -16.96
CA ALA A 440 6.66 -4.26 -17.36
C ALA A 440 6.48 -4.90 -18.75
N GLU A 441 5.26 -5.30 -19.11
CA GLU A 441 4.94 -5.80 -20.46
C GLU A 441 4.98 -4.69 -21.51
N ALA A 442 4.38 -3.53 -21.22
CA ALA A 442 4.43 -2.35 -22.08
C ALA A 442 5.86 -1.86 -22.31
N SER A 443 6.71 -1.97 -21.28
CA SER A 443 8.14 -1.63 -21.37
C SER A 443 8.98 -2.70 -22.09
N GLY A 444 8.42 -3.86 -22.43
CA GLY A 444 9.13 -4.97 -23.05
C GLY A 444 10.05 -5.77 -22.10
N LEU A 445 9.99 -5.49 -20.79
CA LEU A 445 10.74 -6.19 -19.73
C LEU A 445 10.15 -7.57 -19.43
N LEU A 446 8.83 -7.70 -19.57
CA LEU A 446 8.09 -8.92 -19.24
C LEU A 446 7.16 -9.31 -20.40
N ARG A 447 6.77 -10.59 -20.46
CA ARG A 447 5.84 -11.15 -21.46
C ARG A 447 4.86 -12.06 -20.74
N LEU A 448 3.61 -11.63 -20.54
CA LEU A 448 2.67 -12.42 -19.72
C LEU A 448 2.16 -13.67 -20.47
N GLY A 449 2.27 -13.70 -21.80
CA GLY A 449 1.87 -14.85 -22.62
C GLY A 449 0.35 -15.07 -22.60
N VAL A 450 -0.40 -13.97 -22.56
CA VAL A 450 -1.88 -13.93 -22.63
C VAL A 450 -2.34 -14.09 -24.07
#